data_AF-A0A7J9DLG5-F1
#
_entry.id   AF-A0A7J9DLG5-F1
#
_cell.length_a   1.000
_cell.length_b   1.000
_cell.length_c   1.000
_cell.angle_alpha   90.00
_cell.angle_beta   90.00
_cell.angle_gamma   90.00
#
_symmetry.space_group_name_H-M   'P 1'
#
loop_
_entity.id
_entity.type
_entity.pdbx_description
1 polymer ?
#
loop_
_entity_poly.entity_id
_entity_poly.type
_entity_poly.pdbx_seq_one_letter_code
_entity_poly.pdbx_strand_id
1 'polypeptide(L)'
;MNEGEFLKDHISQFITLLNYLNNVEVQINNEDQAMLLLCSLPPSYKSLRETLIYSRDKLSFEDVKGHLLSKDKLDNEFGSDSKADRQASALVESKK
;
A
#
# COMPACT_ATOMS: atom_id res chain seq x y z
N MET A 1 -7.24 7.71 -0.39
CA MET A 1 -5.93 7.62 -1.06
C MET A 1 -6.13 7.53 -2.57
N ASN A 2 -5.28 8.21 -3.33
CA ASN A 2 -5.21 8.10 -4.79
C ASN A 2 -4.07 7.16 -5.24
N GLU A 3 -4.12 6.70 -6.48
CA GLU A 3 -3.01 5.92 -7.06
C GLU A 3 -1.72 6.75 -7.09
N GLY A 4 -0.60 6.14 -6.70
CA GLY A 4 0.72 6.79 -6.65
C GLY A 4 1.02 7.62 -5.40
N GLU A 5 0.08 7.76 -4.46
CA GLU A 5 0.37 8.34 -3.14
C GLU A 5 1.18 7.38 -2.27
N PHE A 6 1.98 7.91 -1.33
CA PHE A 6 2.71 7.09 -0.39
C PHE A 6 1.76 6.48 0.64
N LEU A 7 1.73 5.14 0.70
CA LEU A 7 0.85 4.41 1.61
C LEU A 7 1.09 4.78 3.08
N LYS A 8 2.35 5.05 3.47
CA LYS A 8 2.72 5.48 4.83
C LYS A 8 2.08 6.80 5.21
N ASP A 9 2.06 7.76 4.29
CA ASP A 9 1.47 9.09 4.53
C ASP A 9 -0.06 8.96 4.69
N HIS A 10 -0.69 8.15 3.84
CA HIS A 10 -2.12 7.86 3.96
C HIS A 10 -2.48 7.19 5.29
N ILE A 11 -1.72 6.18 5.73
CA ILE A 11 -1.92 5.53 7.04
C ILE A 11 -1.76 6.54 8.19
N SER A 12 -0.77 7.42 8.12
CA SER A 12 -0.55 8.46 9.13
C SER A 12 -1.71 9.45 9.21
N GLN A 13 -2.21 9.91 8.05
CA GLN A 13 -3.40 10.77 7.97
C GLN A 13 -4.64 10.07 8.52
N PHE A 14 -4.82 8.79 8.20
CA PHE A 14 -5.93 7.99 8.70
C PHE A 14 -5.92 7.88 10.24
N ILE A 15 -4.77 7.56 10.85
CA ILE A 15 -4.62 7.51 12.32
C ILE A 15 -4.90 8.88 12.94
N THR A 16 -4.45 9.95 12.30
CA THR A 16 -4.72 11.32 12.75
C THR A 16 -6.23 11.61 12.75
N LEU A 17 -6.96 11.19 11.72
CA LEU A 17 -8.42 11.29 11.66
C LEU A 17 -9.11 10.49 12.79
N LEU A 18 -8.67 9.26 13.05
CA LEU A 18 -9.21 8.46 14.16
C LEU A 18 -9.01 9.16 15.50
N ASN A 19 -7.85 9.78 15.72
CA ASN A 19 -7.57 10.54 16.93
C ASN A 19 -8.49 11.77 17.05
N TYR A 20 -8.73 12.50 15.95
CA TYR A 20 -9.69 13.61 15.95
C TYR A 20 -11.11 13.16 16.30
N LEU A 21 -11.56 12.03 15.77
CA LEU A 21 -12.87 11.47 16.11
C LEU A 21 -12.95 11.06 17.58
N ASN A 22 -11.90 10.42 18.09
CA ASN A 22 -11.84 10.03 19.50
C ASN A 22 -11.85 11.26 20.44
N ASN A 23 -11.24 12.38 20.04
CA ASN A 23 -11.25 13.63 20.81
C ASN A 23 -12.64 14.27 20.93
N VAL A 24 -13.56 13.99 19.99
CA VAL A 24 -14.97 14.41 20.05
C VAL A 24 -15.87 13.26 20.54
N GLU A 25 -15.30 12.30 21.27
CA GLU A 25 -15.99 11.15 21.86
C GLU A 25 -16.62 10.19 20.83
N VAL A 26 -16.19 10.24 19.57
CA VAL A 26 -16.60 9.28 18.53
C VAL A 26 -15.58 8.16 18.46
N GLN A 27 -15.91 7.03 19.08
CA GLN A 27 -15.09 5.83 19.06
C GLN A 27 -15.50 4.89 17.93
N ILE A 28 -14.56 4.61 17.04
CA ILE A 28 -14.70 3.57 16.02
C ILE A 28 -14.06 2.31 16.58
N ASN A 29 -14.76 1.18 16.54
CA ASN A 29 -14.19 -0.08 17.03
C ASN A 29 -13.03 -0.55 16.13
N ASN A 30 -12.23 -1.50 16.61
CA ASN A 30 -11.00 -1.90 15.92
C ASN A 30 -11.24 -2.54 14.53
N GLU A 31 -12.32 -3.29 14.38
CA GLU A 31 -12.68 -3.96 13.13
C GLU A 31 -13.16 -2.95 12.07
N ASP A 32 -14.01 -2.01 12.49
CA ASP A 32 -14.48 -0.91 11.65
C ASP A 32 -13.33 0.00 11.22
N GLN A 33 -12.36 0.29 12.10
CA GLN A 33 -11.14 1.01 11.71
C GLN A 33 -10.37 0.26 10.60
N ALA A 34 -10.26 -1.07 10.72
CA ALA A 34 -9.59 -1.90 9.72
C ALA A 34 -10.34 -1.88 8.37
N MET A 35 -11.66 -2.02 8.40
CA MET A 35 -12.52 -1.96 7.22
C MET A 35 -12.49 -0.59 6.54
N LEU A 36 -12.58 0.49 7.32
CA LEU A 36 -12.48 1.86 6.81
C LEU A 36 -11.12 2.12 6.15
N LEU A 37 -10.03 1.63 6.74
CA LEU A 37 -8.71 1.74 6.13
C LEU A 37 -8.68 0.99 4.78
N LEU A 38 -9.18 -0.24 4.69
CA LEU A 38 -9.24 -1.00 3.43
C LEU A 38 -10.13 -0.36 2.36
N CYS A 39 -11.24 0.27 2.76
CA CYS A 39 -12.14 0.99 1.87
C CYS A 39 -11.54 2.29 1.33
N SER A 40 -10.60 2.89 2.06
CA SER A 40 -9.93 4.14 1.67
C SER A 40 -8.78 3.98 0.65
N LEU A 41 -8.39 2.73 0.36
CA LEU A 41 -7.32 2.38 -0.57
C LEU A 41 -7.78 2.45 -2.03
N PRO A 42 -6.86 2.76 -2.96
CA PRO A 42 -7.21 2.86 -4.37
C PRO A 42 -7.43 1.47 -5.01
N PRO A 43 -8.02 1.41 -6.21
CA PRO A 43 -8.38 0.14 -6.87
C PRO A 43 -7.24 -0.87 -7.03
N SER A 44 -5.99 -0.44 -7.16
CA SER A 44 -4.80 -1.31 -7.23
C SER A 44 -4.61 -2.24 -6.00
N TYR A 45 -5.23 -1.92 -4.87
CA TYR A 45 -5.19 -2.76 -3.66
C TYR A 45 -6.37 -3.74 -3.56
N LYS A 46 -7.24 -3.84 -4.57
CA LYS A 46 -8.44 -4.68 -4.55
C LYS A 46 -8.16 -6.13 -4.15
N SER A 47 -7.16 -6.78 -4.76
CA SER A 47 -6.85 -8.19 -4.47
C SER A 47 -6.35 -8.38 -3.03
N LEU A 48 -5.56 -7.44 -2.50
CA LEU A 48 -5.13 -7.47 -1.10
C LEU A 48 -6.33 -7.31 -0.16
N ARG A 49 -7.22 -6.36 -0.46
CA ARG A 49 -8.45 -6.14 0.32
C ARG A 49 -9.33 -7.39 0.35
N GLU A 50 -9.60 -7.99 -0.81
CA GLU A 50 -10.37 -9.25 -0.90
C GLU A 50 -9.69 -10.36 -0.11
N THR A 51 -8.38 -10.52 -0.25
CA THR A 51 -7.62 -11.53 0.50
C THR A 51 -7.76 -11.31 2.00
N LEU A 52 -7.59 -10.09 2.51
CA LEU A 52 -7.66 -9.80 3.95
C LEU A 52 -9.07 -10.01 4.51
N ILE A 53 -10.12 -9.63 3.76
CA ILE A 53 -11.52 -9.78 4.17
C ILE A 53 -11.94 -11.26 4.18
N TYR A 54 -11.55 -12.04 3.16
CA TYR A 54 -12.01 -13.42 3.03
C TYR A 54 -11.11 -14.46 3.69
N SER A 55 -9.86 -14.12 4.06
CA SER A 55 -8.93 -15.07 4.69
C SER A 55 -9.03 -15.13 6.21
N ARG A 56 -9.75 -14.20 6.85
CA ARG A 56 -9.78 -14.07 8.31
C ARG A 56 -11.20 -13.95 8.84
N ASP A 57 -11.46 -14.65 9.95
CA ASP A 57 -12.73 -14.55 10.67
C ASP A 57 -12.88 -13.23 11.43
N LYS A 58 -11.75 -12.62 11.84
CA LYS A 58 -11.71 -11.31 12.50
C LYS A 58 -10.58 -10.47 11.94
N LEU A 59 -10.89 -9.22 11.66
CA LEU A 59 -9.93 -8.26 11.12
C LEU A 59 -9.53 -7.26 12.21
N SER A 60 -8.23 -7.09 12.42
CA SER A 60 -7.70 -6.06 13.32
C SER A 60 -7.02 -4.94 12.55
N PHE A 61 -7.09 -3.72 13.09
CA PHE A 61 -6.46 -2.56 12.47
C PHE A 61 -4.93 -2.71 12.34
N GLU A 62 -4.28 -3.26 13.37
CA GLU A 62 -2.82 -3.48 13.34
C GLU A 62 -2.43 -4.57 12.34
N ASP A 63 -3.21 -5.64 12.19
CA ASP A 63 -2.93 -6.66 11.16
C ASP A 63 -3.02 -6.04 9.76
N VAL A 64 -4.11 -5.31 9.46
CA VAL A 64 -4.27 -4.66 8.15
C VAL A 64 -3.11 -3.71 7.85
N LYS A 65 -2.75 -2.86 8.83
CA LYS A 65 -1.62 -1.94 8.70
C LYS A 65 -0.30 -2.69 8.47
N GLY A 66 -0.05 -3.77 9.19
CA GLY A 66 1.14 -4.61 9.02
C GLY A 66 1.22 -5.23 7.61
N HIS A 67 0.11 -5.74 7.10
CA HIS A 67 0.04 -6.29 5.74
C HIS A 67 0.26 -5.22 4.67
N LEU A 68 -0.34 -4.04 4.85
CA LEU A 68 -0.19 -2.91 3.93
C LEU A 68 1.27 -2.46 3.86
N LEU A 69 1.92 -2.26 5.00
CA LEU A 69 3.33 -1.86 5.06
C LEU A 69 4.28 -2.94 4.53
N SER A 70 3.92 -4.22 4.66
CA SER A 70 4.72 -5.32 4.11
C SER A 70 4.62 -5.37 2.59
N LYS A 71 3.41 -5.19 2.03
CA LYS A 71 3.21 -5.09 0.58
C LYS A 71 3.98 -3.89 0.00
N ASP A 72 3.88 -2.73 0.63
CA ASP A 72 4.58 -1.51 0.19
C ASP A 72 6.11 -1.68 0.16
N LYS A 73 6.69 -2.38 1.14
CA LYS A 73 8.12 -2.72 1.12
C LYS A 73 8.48 -3.63 -0.05
N LEU A 74 7.69 -4.68 -0.28
CA LEU A 74 7.92 -5.62 -1.38
C LEU A 74 7.83 -4.91 -2.74
N ASP A 75 6.82 -4.08 -2.95
CA ASP A 75 6.64 -3.35 -4.21
C ASP A 75 7.80 -2.36 -4.45
N ASN A 76 8.32 -1.74 -3.40
CA ASN A 76 9.49 -0.85 -3.47
C ASN A 76 10.81 -1.62 -3.69
N GLU A 77 10.98 -2.81 -3.10
CA GLU A 77 12.18 -3.64 -3.27
C GLU A 77 12.22 -4.30 -4.66
N PHE A 78 11.08 -4.77 -5.19
CA PHE A 78 10.98 -5.39 -6.52
C PHE A 78 10.82 -4.39 -7.68
N GLY A 79 10.51 -3.12 -7.40
CA GLY A 79 10.36 -2.06 -8.40
C GLY A 79 11.68 -1.54 -9.01
N SER A 80 12.84 -2.04 -8.58
CA SER A 80 14.16 -1.53 -8.99
C SER A 80 14.79 -2.22 -10.22
N ASP A 81 14.22 -3.33 -10.72
CA ASP A 81 14.82 -4.13 -11.79
C ASP A 81 14.16 -3.96 -13.17
N SER A 82 13.87 -2.72 -13.58
CA SER A 82 13.49 -2.42 -14.97
C SER A 82 14.31 -1.27 -15.57
N LYS A 83 15.64 -1.42 -15.54
CA LYS A 83 16.56 -0.75 -16.48
C LYS A 83 17.61 -1.73 -17.03
N ALA A 84 17.15 -2.78 -17.68
CA ALA A 84 17.98 -3.59 -18.57
C ALA A 84 17.39 -3.50 -19.99
N ASP A 85 17.88 -2.53 -20.77
CA ASP A 85 18.26 -2.67 -22.19
C ASP A 85 18.30 -1.31 -22.90
N ARG A 86 19.43 -0.62 -22.79
CA ARG A 86 19.88 0.35 -23.81
C ARG A 86 21.41 0.42 -23.80
N GLN A 87 22.07 -0.62 -24.31
CA GLN A 87 23.40 -0.50 -24.94
C GLN A 87 23.78 -1.79 -25.66
N ALA A 88 23.05 -2.08 -26.75
CA ALA A 88 23.54 -2.97 -27.80
C ALA A 88 23.23 -2.30 -29.15
N SER A 89 24.20 -1.53 -29.67
CA SER A 89 24.45 -1.26 -31.11
C SER A 89 25.36 -0.04 -31.29
N ALA A 90 26.68 -0.23 -31.17
CA ALA A 90 27.71 0.60 -31.84
C ALA A 90 29.08 -0.10 -31.73
N LEU A 91 29.19 -1.32 -32.25
CA LEU A 91 30.45 -2.07 -32.34
C LEU A 91 30.53 -2.86 -33.66
N VAL A 92 30.22 -2.18 -34.76
CA VAL A 92 30.56 -2.50 -36.16
C VAL A 92 30.53 -1.12 -36.81
N GLU A 93 31.61 -0.46 -37.23
CA GLU A 93 32.56 -0.85 -38.26
C GLU A 93 33.57 0.33 -38.34
N SER A 94 34.87 0.06 -38.25
CA SER A 94 35.85 0.72 -39.13
C SER A 94 37.19 0.02 -38.99
N LYS A 95 37.28 -1.14 -39.65
CA LYS A 95 38.51 -1.53 -40.31
C LYS A 95 38.47 -0.90 -41.70
N LYS A 96 39.22 0.17 -41.92
CA LYS A 96 40.00 0.35 -43.14
C LYS A 96 41.14 1.33 -42.92
#